data_AF-A0A257TCM6-F1
#
_entry.id   AF-A0A257TCM6-F1
#
_cell.length_a   1.000
_cell.length_b   1.000
_cell.length_c   1.000
_cell.angle_alpha   90.00
_cell.angle_beta   90.00
_cell.angle_gamma   90.00
#
_symmetry.space_group_name_H-M   'P 1'
#
loop_
_entity.id
_entity.type
_entity.pdbx_description
1 polymer ?
#
loop_
_entity_poly.entity_id
_entity_poly.type
_entity_poly.pdbx_seq_one_letter_code
_entity_poly.pdbx_strand_id
1 'polypeptide(L)'
;MVDRRFDRCRPLRAAFLAGLAGLALVGPLKADDLASPETVETPVLPSKDAPPPHARLASRQPLPSGAQPLPPGLMNNTPNLGSLPSTTSVPGLLGLSGKETVVEVKIEPPLKHIKDHDARKRIKTMAERPYDVRTVEDDVRRLQSSKLFAHVEVSYQRVGDNGIVVIYHVIERPTIRYLRFFGQHKVKERHLKKQSGLKVGDPWDPYIVKDAAAKVEDYYRE
;
A
#
# COMPACT_ATOMS: atom_id res chain seq x y z
N MET A 1 -43.71 -2.76 4.55
CA MET A 1 -44.31 -3.38 3.35
C MET A 1 -43.18 -4.02 2.57
N VAL A 2 -42.92 -5.31 2.85
CA VAL A 2 -41.75 -6.05 2.33
C VAL A 2 -42.19 -6.75 1.05
N ASP A 3 -41.70 -6.25 -0.09
CA ASP A 3 -42.12 -6.72 -1.41
C ASP A 3 -41.53 -8.11 -1.69
N ARG A 4 -42.40 -9.12 -1.66
CA ARG A 4 -42.12 -10.54 -1.97
C ARG A 4 -42.11 -10.76 -3.49
N ARG A 5 -41.07 -10.30 -4.19
CA ARG A 5 -40.85 -10.64 -5.61
C ARG A 5 -39.46 -11.24 -5.87
N PHE A 6 -39.03 -12.11 -4.97
CA PHE A 6 -37.71 -12.74 -5.03
C PHE A 6 -37.86 -14.25 -5.24
N ASP A 7 -38.30 -14.67 -6.43
CA ASP A 7 -38.26 -16.09 -6.84
C ASP A 7 -38.35 -16.27 -8.36
N ARG A 8 -37.35 -15.75 -9.08
CA ARG A 8 -37.06 -16.24 -10.45
C ARG A 8 -35.56 -16.47 -10.61
N CYS A 9 -35.05 -17.46 -9.87
CA CYS A 9 -33.89 -18.22 -10.29
C CYS A 9 -34.23 -18.95 -11.60
N ARG A 10 -33.63 -18.51 -12.71
CA ARG A 10 -33.53 -19.34 -13.92
C ARG A 10 -32.26 -20.19 -13.80
N PRO A 11 -32.35 -21.52 -13.59
CA PRO A 11 -31.21 -22.39 -13.86
C PRO A 11 -31.10 -22.61 -15.37
N LEU A 12 -30.11 -21.99 -16.00
CA LEU A 12 -29.72 -22.37 -17.35
C LEU A 12 -28.96 -23.70 -17.27
N ARG A 13 -29.61 -24.69 -17.88
CA ARG A 13 -29.27 -26.10 -17.97
C ARG A 13 -27.85 -26.36 -18.48
N ALA A 14 -27.20 -27.32 -17.85
CA ALA A 14 -26.16 -28.15 -18.46
C ALA A 14 -26.73 -28.90 -19.67
N ALA A 15 -25.95 -28.99 -20.75
CA ALA A 15 -25.80 -30.17 -21.61
C ALA A 15 -24.86 -29.87 -22.81
N PHE A 16 -24.26 -30.94 -23.33
CA PHE A 16 -23.53 -31.11 -24.61
C PHE A 16 -22.05 -30.74 -24.62
N LEU A 17 -21.12 -31.55 -25.14
CA LEU A 17 -21.05 -32.97 -25.48
C LEU A 17 -19.58 -33.23 -25.83
N ALA A 18 -19.15 -34.47 -25.66
CA ALA A 18 -17.84 -35.00 -26.02
C ALA A 18 -17.49 -34.87 -27.53
N GLY A 19 -16.19 -34.92 -27.85
CA GLY A 19 -15.74 -35.58 -29.09
C GLY A 19 -14.54 -35.00 -29.83
N LEU A 20 -13.50 -35.85 -29.95
CA LEU A 20 -12.54 -36.02 -31.07
C LEU A 20 -11.27 -35.13 -31.19
N ALA A 21 -10.16 -35.72 -30.72
CA ALA A 21 -9.03 -36.28 -31.51
C ALA A 21 -8.52 -35.60 -32.81
N GLY A 22 -7.19 -35.54 -32.93
CA GLY A 22 -6.41 -35.33 -34.17
C GLY A 22 -5.22 -34.39 -33.96
N LEU A 23 -4.06 -34.85 -33.49
CA LEU A 23 -2.94 -35.50 -34.21
C LEU A 23 -2.15 -34.58 -35.17
N ALA A 24 -0.87 -34.38 -34.79
CA ALA A 24 0.34 -34.10 -35.59
C ALA A 24 0.43 -32.83 -36.46
N LEU A 25 1.50 -32.03 -36.26
CA LEU A 25 2.71 -32.18 -37.08
C LEU A 25 3.92 -31.43 -36.49
N VAL A 26 5.06 -32.09 -36.66
CA VAL A 26 6.44 -31.71 -36.38
C VAL A 26 6.93 -30.61 -37.33
N GLY A 27 7.81 -29.72 -36.83
CA GLY A 27 8.74 -28.98 -37.67
C GLY A 27 9.46 -27.82 -36.96
N PRO A 28 10.75 -27.95 -36.62
CA PRO A 28 11.61 -26.83 -36.26
C PRO A 28 12.46 -26.38 -37.46
N LEU A 29 12.47 -25.08 -37.77
CA LEU A 29 13.43 -24.50 -38.70
C LEU A 29 14.36 -23.52 -37.97
N LYS A 30 15.62 -23.96 -37.88
CA LYS A 30 16.92 -23.26 -37.86
C LYS A 30 16.83 -21.75 -38.17
N ALA A 31 17.31 -20.84 -37.32
CA ALA A 31 18.71 -20.47 -37.04
C ALA A 31 19.52 -20.13 -38.29
N ASP A 32 19.95 -18.87 -38.36
CA ASP A 32 21.28 -18.37 -38.75
C ASP A 32 21.13 -17.01 -39.44
N ASP A 33 21.53 -15.93 -38.77
CA ASP A 33 22.40 -14.92 -39.41
C ASP A 33 23.04 -14.03 -38.35
N LEU A 34 24.31 -14.32 -38.11
CA LEU A 34 25.28 -13.52 -37.38
C LEU A 34 25.86 -12.52 -38.38
N ALA A 35 25.58 -11.23 -38.23
CA ALA A 35 26.34 -10.18 -38.89
C ALA A 35 26.44 -8.93 -38.00
N SER A 36 27.56 -8.83 -37.31
CA SER A 36 28.24 -7.60 -36.91
C SER A 36 29.74 -7.92 -37.06
N PRO A 37 30.67 -6.96 -37.27
CA PRO A 37 30.54 -5.52 -37.08
C PRO A 37 31.16 -4.67 -38.21
N GLU A 38 30.70 -3.45 -38.42
CA GLU A 38 31.54 -2.41 -39.04
C GLU A 38 31.45 -1.10 -38.24
N THR A 39 32.62 -0.73 -37.72
CA THR A 39 32.95 0.50 -37.02
C THR A 39 33.43 1.52 -38.04
N VAL A 40 32.77 2.66 -38.21
CA VAL A 40 33.41 3.88 -38.75
C VAL A 40 32.77 5.14 -38.15
N GLU A 41 33.57 5.77 -37.30
CA GLU A 41 33.81 7.21 -37.10
C GLU A 41 32.67 8.23 -36.92
N THR A 42 32.85 8.98 -35.83
CA THR A 42 32.33 10.31 -35.52
C THR A 42 32.82 11.33 -36.56
N PRO A 43 32.02 12.38 -36.88
CA PRO A 43 32.39 13.69 -36.34
C PRO A 43 31.21 14.65 -36.04
N VAL A 44 31.41 15.39 -34.94
CA VAL A 44 31.22 16.86 -34.77
C VAL A 44 29.82 17.48 -34.87
N LEU A 45 29.43 18.07 -33.73
CA LEU A 45 28.35 19.01 -33.46
C LEU A 45 28.38 20.29 -34.33
N PRO A 46 27.20 20.89 -34.57
CA PRO A 46 27.06 22.33 -34.32
C PRO A 46 25.97 22.66 -33.29
N SER A 47 26.37 23.49 -32.35
CA SER A 47 25.64 24.12 -31.26
C SER A 47 24.64 25.19 -31.74
N LYS A 48 23.40 25.11 -31.24
CA LYS A 48 22.32 26.12 -31.17
C LYS A 48 21.21 25.45 -30.34
N ASP A 49 20.62 25.96 -29.27
CA ASP A 49 20.47 27.30 -28.74
C ASP A 49 20.44 27.21 -27.20
N ALA A 50 21.20 28.06 -26.53
CA ALA A 50 21.12 28.25 -25.09
C ALA A 50 19.93 29.19 -24.77
N PRO A 51 19.01 28.84 -23.87
CA PRO A 51 18.03 29.80 -23.36
C PRO A 51 18.74 30.87 -22.50
N PRO A 52 18.33 32.14 -22.59
CA PRO A 52 19.01 33.26 -21.93
C PRO A 52 18.97 33.16 -20.39
N PRO A 53 19.97 33.73 -19.69
CA PRO A 53 19.99 33.78 -18.25
C PRO A 53 18.89 34.74 -17.77
N HIS A 54 17.84 34.21 -17.13
CA HIS A 54 16.94 35.06 -16.36
C HIS A 54 17.74 35.69 -15.22
N ALA A 55 17.99 36.98 -15.38
CA ALA A 55 18.56 37.85 -14.38
C ALA A 55 17.82 37.69 -13.05
N ARG A 56 18.62 37.53 -12.00
CA ARG A 56 18.25 37.68 -10.60
C ARG A 56 17.36 38.91 -10.40
N LEU A 57 16.15 38.69 -9.88
CA LEU A 57 15.47 39.66 -9.05
C LEU A 57 15.16 38.96 -7.72
N ALA A 58 16.10 39.12 -6.79
CA ALA A 58 15.89 38.83 -5.40
C ALA A 58 14.85 39.83 -4.86
N SER A 59 13.59 39.43 -4.84
CA SER A 59 12.59 40.05 -3.96
C SER A 59 12.91 39.64 -2.52
N ARG A 60 13.88 40.33 -1.92
CA ARG A 60 14.02 40.42 -0.48
C ARG A 60 12.71 41.01 0.05
N GLN A 61 11.83 40.17 0.59
CA GLN A 61 10.78 40.66 1.48
C GLN A 61 11.47 41.09 2.79
N PRO A 62 11.37 42.36 3.20
CA PRO A 62 11.70 42.73 4.57
C PRO A 62 10.63 42.15 5.50
N LEU A 63 11.07 41.34 6.47
CA LEU A 63 10.26 40.97 7.62
C LEU A 63 9.72 42.24 8.29
N PRO A 64 8.42 42.37 8.57
CA PRO A 64 7.93 43.44 9.43
C PRO A 64 8.44 43.17 10.85
N SER A 65 9.39 43.98 11.30
CA SER A 65 9.76 44.13 12.71
C SER A 65 8.60 44.83 13.43
N GLY A 66 7.56 44.06 13.73
CA GLY A 66 6.49 44.45 14.64
C GLY A 66 6.88 44.02 16.04
N ALA A 67 7.62 44.87 16.76
CA ALA A 67 7.76 44.77 18.20
C ALA A 67 6.37 44.97 18.83
N GLN A 68 5.70 43.87 19.17
CA GLN A 68 4.54 43.95 20.05
C GLN A 68 5.03 44.17 21.49
N PRO A 69 4.56 45.20 22.21
CA PRO A 69 4.81 45.29 23.63
C PRO A 69 4.06 44.15 24.33
N LEU A 70 4.81 43.35 25.08
CA LEU A 70 4.28 42.28 25.93
C LEU A 70 3.28 42.89 26.94
N PRO A 71 2.09 42.31 27.12
CA PRO A 71 1.17 42.74 28.18
C PRO A 71 1.80 42.46 29.56
N PRO A 72 1.85 43.44 30.48
CA PRO A 72 2.28 43.21 31.85
C PRO A 72 1.15 42.50 32.61
N GLY A 73 1.28 41.20 32.85
CA GLY A 73 0.28 40.49 33.64
C GLY A 73 0.32 38.97 33.61
N LEU A 74 1.45 38.35 33.97
CA LEU A 74 1.51 36.92 34.29
C LEU A 74 2.44 36.63 35.48
N MET A 75 2.30 37.38 36.57
CA MET A 75 2.88 37.02 37.86
C MET A 75 1.79 36.31 38.68
N ASN A 76 1.67 34.97 38.56
CA ASN A 76 1.28 34.07 39.67
C ASN A 76 0.93 32.62 39.30
N ASN A 77 1.18 32.15 38.09
CA ASN A 77 1.06 30.71 37.81
C ASN A 77 2.29 30.22 37.06
N THR A 78 3.43 30.14 37.75
CA THR A 78 4.53 29.26 37.34
C THR A 78 4.04 27.82 37.45
N PRO A 79 3.81 27.10 36.34
CA PRO A 79 3.71 25.65 36.42
C PRO A 79 5.12 25.17 36.78
N ASN A 80 5.23 24.45 37.88
CA ASN A 80 6.43 23.73 38.26
C ASN A 80 6.98 22.95 37.04
N LEU A 81 8.09 23.41 36.46
CA LEU A 81 8.83 22.72 35.39
C LEU A 81 9.58 21.47 35.90
N GLY A 82 9.28 21.02 37.12
CA GLY A 82 9.84 19.82 37.77
C GLY A 82 9.03 18.55 37.59
N SER A 83 7.94 18.53 36.81
CA SER A 83 7.23 17.29 36.50
C SER A 83 6.75 17.26 35.06
N LEU A 84 7.72 17.23 34.14
CA LEU A 84 7.50 16.41 32.95
C LEU A 84 7.33 14.98 33.48
N PRO A 85 6.20 14.28 33.23
CA PRO A 85 6.22 12.84 33.38
C PRO A 85 7.33 12.35 32.45
N SER A 86 8.42 11.89 33.07
CA SER A 86 9.46 11.13 32.42
C SER A 86 8.76 10.16 31.49
N THR A 87 9.06 10.32 30.20
CA THR A 87 8.86 9.37 29.11
C THR A 87 8.21 8.10 29.61
N THR A 88 6.90 7.93 29.35
CA THR A 88 6.24 6.65 29.54
C THR A 88 7.12 5.61 28.87
N SER A 89 7.89 4.89 29.69
CA SER A 89 8.69 3.77 29.26
C SER A 89 7.66 2.74 28.85
N VAL A 90 7.46 2.62 27.53
CA VAL A 90 6.72 1.49 26.98
C VAL A 90 7.44 0.24 27.50
N PRO A 91 6.79 -0.60 28.32
CA PRO A 91 7.43 -1.80 28.84
C PRO A 91 7.68 -2.72 27.65
N GLY A 92 8.94 -2.85 27.24
CA GLY A 92 9.35 -3.65 26.08
C GLY A 92 10.61 -3.15 25.38
N LEU A 93 10.98 -1.87 25.55
CA LEU A 93 12.16 -1.29 24.89
C LEU A 93 13.45 -1.37 25.73
N LEU A 94 13.60 -2.38 26.59
CA LEU A 94 14.82 -2.57 27.37
C LEU A 94 15.68 -3.63 26.70
N GLY A 95 16.66 -3.22 25.90
CA GLY A 95 17.87 -4.02 25.63
C GLY A 95 18.08 -4.56 24.21
N LEU A 96 17.54 -3.91 23.17
CA LEU A 96 17.87 -4.31 21.79
C LEU A 96 19.29 -3.82 21.46
N SER A 97 20.30 -4.55 21.93
CA SER A 97 21.69 -4.32 21.54
C SER A 97 21.81 -4.88 20.14
N GLY A 98 22.02 -4.04 19.12
CA GLY A 98 22.00 -4.36 17.68
C GLY A 98 23.01 -5.41 17.16
N LYS A 99 23.41 -6.35 18.02
CA LYS A 99 24.13 -7.60 17.75
C LYS A 99 23.22 -8.84 17.83
N GLU A 100 21.93 -8.66 18.13
CA GLU A 100 20.97 -9.76 18.22
C GLU A 100 20.67 -10.33 16.82
N THR A 101 20.43 -11.64 16.75
CA THR A 101 20.03 -12.35 15.53
C THR A 101 18.55 -12.66 15.60
N VAL A 102 17.85 -12.50 14.48
CA VAL A 102 16.44 -12.88 14.38
C VAL A 102 16.35 -14.40 14.35
N VAL A 103 15.73 -15.02 15.34
CA VAL A 103 15.53 -16.49 15.38
C VAL A 103 14.33 -16.88 14.54
N GLU A 104 13.24 -16.13 14.67
CA GLU A 104 11.99 -16.45 14.00
C GLU A 104 11.20 -15.18 13.69
N VAL A 105 10.44 -15.21 12.59
CA VAL A 105 9.50 -14.16 12.22
C VAL A 105 8.10 -14.75 12.22
N LYS A 106 7.22 -14.21 13.09
CA LYS A 106 5.83 -14.64 13.21
C LYS A 106 4.88 -13.55 12.73
N ILE A 107 3.77 -13.99 12.14
CA ILE A 107 2.66 -13.11 11.76
C ILE A 107 1.46 -13.57 12.58
N GLU A 108 0.93 -12.70 13.42
CA GLU A 108 -0.19 -13.00 14.30
C GLU A 108 -1.24 -11.89 14.23
N PRO A 109 -2.54 -12.20 14.33
CA PRO A 109 -3.18 -13.53 14.21
C PRO A 109 -3.02 -14.15 12.81
N PRO A 110 -3.37 -15.44 12.63
CA PRO A 110 -3.41 -16.07 11.31
C PRO A 110 -4.42 -15.35 10.39
N LEU A 111 -4.02 -15.13 9.14
CA LEU A 111 -4.81 -14.41 8.14
C LEU A 111 -5.96 -15.28 7.63
N LYS A 112 -7.14 -14.70 7.40
CA LYS A 112 -8.34 -15.45 6.93
C LYS A 112 -8.68 -15.14 5.49
N HIS A 113 -8.55 -13.89 5.08
CA HIS A 113 -8.93 -13.43 3.75
C HIS A 113 -7.72 -13.24 2.82
N ILE A 114 -6.56 -12.92 3.38
CA ILE A 114 -5.31 -12.72 2.65
C ILE A 114 -4.44 -13.97 2.78
N LYS A 115 -3.72 -14.33 1.72
CA LYS A 115 -2.77 -15.45 1.77
C LYS A 115 -1.53 -15.04 2.55
N ASP A 116 -1.05 -15.91 3.44
CA ASP A 116 0.21 -15.74 4.17
C ASP A 116 1.40 -15.38 3.29
N HIS A 117 1.48 -15.98 2.10
CA HIS A 117 2.54 -15.70 1.14
C HIS A 117 2.58 -14.21 0.74
N ASP A 118 1.42 -13.56 0.58
CA ASP A 118 1.37 -12.16 0.17
C ASP A 118 1.89 -11.22 1.27
N ALA A 119 1.66 -11.56 2.54
CA ALA A 119 2.24 -10.84 3.67
C ALA A 119 3.77 -11.06 3.73
N ARG A 120 4.20 -12.33 3.68
CA ARG A 120 5.61 -12.72 3.79
C ARG A 120 6.47 -12.14 2.66
N LYS A 121 5.94 -12.05 1.44
CA LYS A 121 6.64 -11.43 0.30
C LYS A 121 7.01 -9.95 0.53
N ARG A 122 6.28 -9.25 1.40
CA ARG A 122 6.49 -7.82 1.69
C ARG A 122 7.46 -7.59 2.84
N ILE A 123 7.70 -8.60 3.66
CA ILE A 123 8.62 -8.57 4.80
C ILE A 123 10.01 -8.97 4.28
N LYS A 124 11.02 -8.12 4.54
CA LYS A 124 12.42 -8.40 4.23
C LYS A 124 13.17 -9.02 5.41
N THR A 125 12.67 -8.81 6.62
CA THR A 125 13.19 -9.45 7.82
C THR A 125 13.03 -10.97 7.70
N MET A 126 14.14 -11.69 7.79
CA MET A 126 14.18 -13.15 7.71
C MET A 126 14.82 -13.72 8.97
N ALA A 127 14.45 -14.96 9.30
CA ALA A 127 15.16 -15.72 10.32
C ALA A 127 16.65 -15.86 9.97
N GLU A 128 17.47 -16.03 11.01
CA GLU A 128 18.93 -16.16 10.99
C GLU A 128 19.70 -14.93 10.48
N ARG A 129 19.01 -13.82 10.20
CA ARG A 129 19.64 -12.57 9.79
C ARG A 129 19.93 -11.68 11.00
N PRO A 130 21.01 -10.86 10.99
CA PRO A 130 21.20 -9.84 12.01
C PRO A 130 19.98 -8.91 12.08
N TYR A 131 19.58 -8.59 13.30
CA TYR A 131 18.48 -7.68 13.56
C TYR A 131 18.88 -6.25 13.15
N ASP A 132 18.04 -5.62 12.32
CA ASP A 132 18.16 -4.22 11.94
C ASP A 132 16.81 -3.52 12.10
N VAL A 133 16.77 -2.54 13.00
CA VAL A 133 15.59 -1.73 13.30
C VAL A 133 15.06 -1.06 12.04
N ARG A 134 15.95 -0.55 11.17
CA ARG A 134 15.53 0.17 9.95
C ARG A 134 14.80 -0.75 8.99
N THR A 135 15.27 -1.98 8.85
CA THR A 135 14.63 -2.99 8.00
C THR A 135 13.24 -3.34 8.52
N VAL A 136 13.05 -3.46 9.84
CA VAL A 136 11.74 -3.75 10.44
C VAL A 136 10.77 -2.59 10.26
N GLU A 137 11.22 -1.34 10.47
CA GLU A 137 10.39 -0.16 10.21
C GLU A 137 9.97 -0.05 8.74
N ASP A 138 10.88 -0.34 7.81
CA ASP A 138 10.58 -0.40 6.38
C ASP A 138 9.58 -1.51 6.05
N ASP A 139 9.64 -2.65 6.72
CA ASP A 139 8.69 -3.75 6.58
C ASP A 139 7.28 -3.33 7.04
N VAL A 140 7.18 -2.64 8.19
CA VAL A 140 5.91 -2.06 8.66
C VAL A 140 5.34 -1.09 7.63
N ARG A 141 6.16 -0.19 7.07
CA ARG A 141 5.74 0.75 6.03
C ARG A 141 5.24 0.04 4.78
N ARG A 142 5.92 -1.03 4.32
CA ARG A 142 5.51 -1.84 3.17
C ARG A 142 4.19 -2.56 3.41
N LEU A 143 3.99 -3.09 4.61
CA LEU A 143 2.75 -3.75 5.00
C LEU A 143 1.60 -2.74 5.04
N GLN A 144 1.79 -1.57 5.63
CA GLN A 144 0.78 -0.50 5.65
C GLN A 144 0.47 0.04 4.25
N SER A 145 1.50 0.26 3.42
CA SER A 145 1.32 0.77 2.04
C SER A 145 0.61 -0.23 1.12
N SER A 146 0.57 -1.52 1.49
CA SER A 146 -0.10 -2.55 0.70
C SER A 146 -1.62 -2.38 0.64
N LYS A 147 -2.21 -1.61 1.57
CA LYS A 147 -3.68 -1.45 1.74
C LYS A 147 -4.44 -2.77 1.99
N LEU A 148 -3.73 -3.85 2.31
CA LEU A 148 -4.33 -5.13 2.69
C LEU A 148 -4.64 -5.18 4.20
N PHE A 149 -3.85 -4.47 5.00
CA PHE A 149 -3.96 -4.44 6.45
C PHE A 149 -4.53 -3.09 6.92
N ALA A 150 -5.39 -3.13 7.93
CA ALA A 150 -5.97 -1.96 8.57
C ALA A 150 -4.97 -1.35 9.56
N HIS A 151 -4.27 -2.22 10.29
CA HIS A 151 -3.30 -1.86 11.31
C HIS A 151 -2.15 -2.87 11.34
N VAL A 152 -0.95 -2.38 11.62
CA VAL A 152 0.28 -3.18 11.70
C VAL A 152 1.09 -2.67 12.88
N GLU A 153 1.38 -3.55 13.82
CA GLU A 153 2.25 -3.32 14.97
C GLU A 153 3.35 -4.39 15.01
N VAL A 154 4.46 -4.08 15.68
CA VAL A 154 5.56 -5.01 15.86
C VAL A 154 5.80 -5.20 17.35
N SER A 155 5.89 -6.44 17.78
CA SER A 155 6.37 -6.81 19.10
C SER A 155 7.63 -7.67 18.99
N TYR A 156 8.42 -7.64 20.05
CA TYR A 156 9.71 -8.34 20.12
C TYR A 156 9.69 -9.26 21.33
N GLN A 157 10.09 -10.51 21.11
CA GLN A 157 10.26 -11.49 22.18
C GLN A 157 11.69 -12.01 22.16
N ARG A 158 12.44 -11.81 23.24
CA ARG A 158 13.80 -12.37 23.35
C ARG A 158 13.76 -13.87 23.65
N VAL A 159 14.61 -14.62 22.97
CA VAL A 159 14.79 -16.06 23.15
C VAL A 159 16.29 -16.34 23.30
N GLY A 160 16.71 -16.74 24.50
CA GLY A 160 18.12 -16.98 24.82
C GLY A 160 18.94 -15.69 24.94
N ASP A 161 20.26 -15.82 24.76
CA ASP A 161 21.21 -14.74 25.04
C ASP A 161 21.30 -13.68 23.94
N ASN A 162 21.13 -14.07 22.66
CA ASN A 162 21.28 -13.17 21.50
C ASN A 162 20.17 -13.36 20.44
N GLY A 163 19.07 -14.03 20.78
CA GLY A 163 17.98 -14.33 19.85
C GLY A 163 16.77 -13.43 20.04
N ILE A 164 16.22 -12.90 18.95
CA ILE A 164 14.92 -12.19 18.94
C ILE A 164 13.95 -12.90 18.02
N VAL A 165 12.71 -13.06 18.49
CA VAL A 165 11.55 -13.36 17.67
C VAL A 165 10.82 -12.06 17.38
N VAL A 166 10.69 -11.74 16.11
CA VAL A 166 9.94 -10.56 15.65
C VAL A 166 8.52 -11.01 15.31
N ILE A 167 7.54 -10.45 16.02
CA ILE A 167 6.13 -10.78 15.84
C ILE A 167 5.43 -9.57 15.23
N TYR A 168 4.91 -9.75 14.03
CA TYR A 168 4.11 -8.75 13.35
C TYR A 168 2.64 -8.96 13.71
N HIS A 169 2.10 -8.05 14.52
CA HIS A 169 0.68 -8.00 14.86
C HIS A 169 -0.08 -7.27 13.74
N VAL A 170 -0.91 -8.01 13.00
CA VAL A 170 -1.59 -7.48 11.82
C VAL A 170 -3.10 -7.62 11.92
N ILE A 171 -3.82 -6.54 11.63
CA ILE A 171 -5.27 -6.56 11.50
C ILE A 171 -5.60 -6.51 10.01
N GLU A 172 -6.13 -7.61 9.47
CA GLU A 172 -6.52 -7.68 8.05
C GLU A 172 -7.74 -6.78 7.76
N ARG A 173 -7.77 -6.21 6.55
CA ARG A 173 -8.97 -5.55 6.05
C ARG A 173 -9.96 -6.59 5.54
N PRO A 174 -11.26 -6.44 5.82
CA PRO A 174 -12.26 -7.31 5.23
C PRO A 174 -12.28 -7.15 3.71
N THR A 175 -12.64 -8.19 2.97
CA THR A 175 -12.75 -8.14 1.51
C THR A 175 -14.20 -7.99 1.06
N ILE A 176 -14.41 -7.32 -0.08
CA ILE A 176 -15.74 -7.12 -0.65
C ILE A 176 -16.25 -8.45 -1.21
N ARG A 177 -17.27 -9.05 -0.58
CA ARG A 177 -17.87 -10.33 -1.05
C ARG A 177 -18.84 -10.15 -2.22
N TYR A 178 -19.64 -9.10 -2.18
CA TYR A 178 -20.61 -8.79 -3.22
C TYR A 178 -20.82 -7.29 -3.28
N LEU A 179 -21.14 -6.81 -4.48
CA LEU A 179 -21.52 -5.43 -4.76
C LEU A 179 -22.89 -5.46 -5.42
N ARG A 180 -23.84 -4.70 -4.88
CA ARG A 180 -25.22 -4.62 -5.38
C ARG A 180 -25.64 -3.16 -5.45
N PHE A 181 -26.35 -2.81 -6.52
CA PHE A 181 -26.90 -1.48 -6.73
C PHE A 181 -28.42 -1.55 -6.67
N PHE A 182 -29.02 -0.71 -5.84
CA PHE A 182 -30.47 -0.60 -5.69
C PHE A 182 -30.96 0.73 -6.28
N GLY A 183 -32.21 0.77 -6.75
CA GLY A 183 -32.81 1.98 -7.33
C GLY A 183 -32.30 2.36 -8.72
N GLN A 184 -31.56 1.48 -9.39
CA GLN A 184 -31.12 1.72 -10.78
C GLN A 184 -32.30 1.55 -11.75
N HIS A 185 -32.59 2.59 -12.55
CA HIS A 185 -33.65 2.54 -13.58
C HIS A 185 -33.09 2.55 -15.00
N LYS A 186 -32.25 3.54 -15.33
CA LYS A 186 -31.75 3.76 -16.70
C LYS A 186 -30.41 3.06 -16.99
N VAL A 187 -29.62 2.76 -15.95
CA VAL A 187 -28.25 2.26 -16.08
C VAL A 187 -28.18 0.81 -15.64
N LYS A 188 -27.45 -0.04 -16.39
CA LYS A 188 -27.23 -1.44 -16.01
C LYS A 188 -26.17 -1.54 -14.92
N GLU A 189 -26.36 -2.49 -13.99
CA GLU A 189 -25.43 -2.80 -12.89
C GLU A 189 -23.97 -2.94 -13.34
N ARG A 190 -23.74 -3.54 -14.51
CA ARG A 190 -22.38 -3.72 -15.06
C ARG A 190 -21.67 -2.38 -15.32
N HIS A 191 -22.38 -1.35 -15.77
CA HIS A 191 -21.79 -0.04 -16.03
C HIS A 191 -21.49 0.68 -14.72
N LEU A 192 -22.40 0.65 -13.75
CA LEU A 192 -22.17 1.23 -12.41
C LEU A 192 -21.00 0.54 -11.68
N LYS A 193 -20.88 -0.78 -11.81
CA LYS A 193 -19.74 -1.53 -11.28
C LYS A 193 -18.42 -1.11 -11.95
N LYS A 194 -18.44 -0.76 -13.23
CA LYS A 194 -17.24 -0.25 -13.93
C LYS A 194 -16.87 1.16 -13.48
N GLN A 195 -17.86 2.05 -13.33
CA GLN A 195 -17.63 3.44 -12.93
C GLN A 195 -17.20 3.60 -11.46
N SER A 196 -17.81 2.82 -10.56
CA SER A 196 -17.43 2.79 -9.14
C SER A 196 -15.98 2.32 -8.92
N GLY A 197 -15.37 1.60 -9.87
CA GLY A 197 -14.01 1.09 -9.75
C GLY A 197 -13.81 0.00 -8.70
N LEU A 198 -14.88 -0.41 -8.00
CA LEU A 198 -14.85 -1.45 -6.97
C LEU A 198 -14.95 -2.84 -7.59
N LYS A 199 -14.06 -3.75 -7.17
CA LYS A 199 -14.13 -5.17 -7.56
C LYS A 199 -14.46 -6.05 -6.36
N VAL A 200 -15.09 -7.18 -6.66
CA VAL A 200 -15.33 -8.24 -5.68
C VAL A 200 -13.98 -8.89 -5.40
N GLY A 201 -13.63 -9.06 -4.13
CA GLY A 201 -12.34 -9.54 -3.67
C GLY A 201 -11.34 -8.44 -3.31
N ASP A 202 -11.61 -7.18 -3.65
CA ASP A 202 -10.74 -6.08 -3.21
C ASP A 202 -10.86 -5.85 -1.69
N PRO A 203 -9.79 -5.35 -1.04
CA PRO A 203 -9.86 -4.91 0.35
C PRO A 203 -10.87 -3.79 0.51
N TRP A 204 -11.69 -3.89 1.55
CA TRP A 204 -12.65 -2.87 1.91
C TRP A 204 -11.95 -1.70 2.62
N ASP A 205 -12.27 -0.49 2.20
CA ASP A 205 -11.78 0.75 2.79
C ASP A 205 -12.90 1.81 2.70
N PRO A 206 -13.27 2.49 3.80
CA PRO A 206 -14.27 3.56 3.79
C PRO A 206 -13.94 4.69 2.79
N TYR A 207 -12.66 5.03 2.58
CA TYR A 207 -12.27 6.08 1.64
C TYR A 207 -12.54 5.66 0.19
N ILE A 208 -12.20 4.42 -0.17
CA ILE A 208 -12.42 3.89 -1.52
C ILE A 208 -13.93 3.78 -1.80
N VAL A 209 -14.74 3.41 -0.81
CA VAL A 209 -16.20 3.34 -0.96
C VAL A 209 -16.82 4.73 -1.18
N LYS A 210 -16.35 5.76 -0.47
CA LYS A 210 -16.82 7.14 -0.66
C LYS A 210 -16.43 7.69 -2.03
N ASP A 211 -15.19 7.45 -2.46
CA ASP A 211 -14.71 7.83 -3.79
C ASP A 211 -15.51 7.13 -4.90
N ALA A 212 -15.79 5.84 -4.73
CA ALA A 212 -16.64 5.07 -5.63
C ALA A 212 -18.07 5.62 -5.72
N ALA A 213 -18.65 6.07 -4.60
CA ALA A 213 -19.97 6.70 -4.58
C ALA A 213 -19.96 8.04 -5.33
N ALA A 214 -18.96 8.89 -5.08
CA ALA A 214 -18.80 10.16 -5.79
C ALA A 214 -18.69 9.97 -7.31
N LYS A 215 -17.90 8.99 -7.77
CA LYS A 215 -17.79 8.65 -9.20
C LYS A 215 -19.11 8.23 -9.83
N VAL A 216 -19.94 7.51 -9.08
CA VAL A 216 -21.27 7.10 -9.55
C VAL A 216 -22.21 8.31 -9.60
N GLU A 217 -22.15 9.21 -8.61
CA GLU A 217 -22.92 10.45 -8.61
C GLU A 217 -22.54 11.36 -9.78
N ASP A 218 -21.25 11.54 -10.03
CA ASP A 218 -20.73 12.33 -11.14
C ASP A 218 -21.19 11.75 -12.49
N TYR A 219 -21.15 10.42 -12.64
CA TYR A 219 -21.67 9.75 -13.83
C TYR A 219 -23.17 9.97 -14.08
N TYR A 220 -23.97 10.24 -13.05
CA TYR A 220 -25.38 10.59 -13.22
C TYR A 220 -25.62 12.08 -13.48
N ARG A 221 -24.64 12.93 -13.17
CA ARG A 221 -24.72 14.38 -13.37
C ARG A 221 -24.36 14.77 -14.81
N GLU A 222 -23.49 13.99 -15.44
CA GLU A 222 -23.15 14.06 -16.87
C GLU A 222 -24.30 13.55 -17.77
#